data_AF-A0A1Q3B5V7-F1
#
_entry.id   AF-A0A1Q3B5V7-F1
#
_cell.length_a   1.000
_cell.length_b   1.000
_cell.length_c   1.000
_cell.angle_alpha   90.00
_cell.angle_beta   90.00
_cell.angle_gamma   90.00
#
_symmetry.space_group_name_H-M   'P 1'
#
loop_
_entity.id
_entity.type
_entity.pdbx_description
1 polymer ?
#
loop_
_entity_poly.entity_id
_entity_poly.type
_entity_poly.pdbx_seq_one_letter_code
_entity_poly.pdbx_strand_id
1 'polypeptide(L)'
;MVQGKDDTLRDYLTRFNKESLKIKDLEPSFALAALNSGLKDNFPFTLSLMKKPAQDMADLLKRAEKYVNADEAMEARKQKTSWTDQLVEKEEHLRSALGKNQKMKEKPELTKDDRRHKLTKRKESPKRGTPIPNSNNSPPPWRQVPGY
;
A
#
# COMPACT_ATOMS: atom_id res chain seq x y z
N MET A 1 -17.32 -10.49 -20.89
CA MET A 1 -17.30 -9.70 -19.63
C MET A 1 -16.22 -8.64 -19.79
N VAL A 2 -16.44 -7.40 -19.34
CA VAL A 2 -15.47 -6.30 -19.49
C VAL A 2 -15.29 -5.55 -18.17
N GLN A 3 -14.09 -5.02 -17.95
CA GLN A 3 -13.75 -4.19 -16.81
C GLN A 3 -14.40 -2.81 -16.99
N GLY A 4 -15.43 -2.49 -16.20
CA GLY A 4 -16.21 -1.25 -16.32
C GLY A 4 -15.51 -0.05 -15.68
N LYS A 5 -15.77 1.21 -16.07
CA LYS A 5 -14.99 2.42 -15.74
C LYS A 5 -14.46 2.55 -14.30
N ASP A 6 -15.24 2.19 -13.29
CA ASP A 6 -14.86 2.29 -11.87
C ASP A 6 -14.38 0.95 -11.25
N ASP A 7 -14.38 -0.12 -12.04
CA ASP A 7 -13.96 -1.47 -11.64
C ASP A 7 -12.45 -1.57 -11.51
N THR A 8 -11.97 -1.96 -10.32
CA THR A 8 -10.54 -2.21 -10.10
C THR A 8 -10.10 -3.47 -10.84
N LEU A 9 -8.79 -3.65 -11.04
CA LEU A 9 -8.26 -4.89 -11.63
C LEU A 9 -8.65 -6.12 -10.79
N ARG A 10 -8.68 -5.96 -9.47
CA ARG A 10 -9.05 -7.02 -8.52
C ARG A 10 -10.52 -7.43 -8.66
N ASP A 11 -11.42 -6.47 -8.82
CA ASP A 11 -12.85 -6.73 -8.96
C ASP A 11 -13.14 -7.41 -10.30
N TYR A 12 -12.51 -6.96 -11.37
CA TYR A 12 -12.58 -7.61 -12.67
C TYR A 12 -12.15 -9.08 -12.61
N LEU A 13 -10.96 -9.36 -12.07
CA LEU A 13 -10.43 -10.73 -11.98
C LEU A 13 -11.31 -11.63 -11.11
N THR A 14 -11.86 -11.08 -10.03
CA THR A 14 -12.78 -11.80 -9.15
C THR A 14 -14.04 -12.23 -9.89
N ARG A 15 -14.65 -11.30 -10.63
CA ARG A 15 -15.85 -11.56 -11.43
C ARG A 15 -15.54 -12.52 -12.59
N PHE A 16 -14.40 -12.35 -13.26
CA PHE A 16 -13.98 -13.21 -14.37
C PHE A 16 -13.80 -14.65 -13.89
N ASN A 17 -13.07 -14.86 -12.79
CA ASN A 17 -12.87 -16.20 -12.23
C ASN A 17 -14.19 -16.85 -11.77
N LYS A 18 -15.10 -16.06 -11.18
CA LYS A 18 -16.41 -16.59 -10.79
C LYS A 18 -17.23 -17.07 -11.99
N GLU A 19 -17.16 -16.38 -13.12
CA GLU A 19 -17.84 -16.79 -14.35
C GLU A 19 -17.11 -17.94 -15.04
N SER A 20 -15.78 -17.96 -15.03
CA SER A 20 -14.98 -19.03 -15.65
C SER A 20 -15.21 -20.38 -14.98
N LEU A 21 -15.38 -20.41 -13.66
CA LEU A 21 -15.71 -21.62 -12.89
C LEU A 21 -17.06 -22.25 -13.26
N LYS A 22 -17.96 -21.52 -13.93
CA LYS A 22 -19.26 -22.07 -14.38
C LYS A 22 -19.15 -22.85 -15.69
N ILE A 23 -18.03 -22.72 -16.39
CA ILE A 23 -17.79 -23.33 -17.71
C ILE A 23 -16.94 -24.58 -17.50
N LYS A 24 -17.53 -25.75 -17.74
CA LYS A 24 -16.90 -27.06 -17.43
C LYS A 24 -15.65 -27.35 -18.25
N ASP A 25 -15.65 -26.97 -19.53
CA ASP A 25 -14.59 -27.30 -20.50
C ASP A 25 -13.98 -26.01 -21.07
N LEU A 26 -13.61 -25.09 -20.18
CA LEU A 26 -13.05 -23.81 -20.60
C LEU A 26 -11.57 -23.96 -20.97
N GLU A 27 -11.30 -23.89 -22.26
CA GLU A 27 -9.93 -23.88 -22.78
C GLU A 27 -9.11 -22.71 -22.21
N PRO A 28 -7.92 -22.94 -21.61
CA PRO A 28 -7.09 -21.89 -21.03
C PRO A 28 -6.71 -20.79 -22.03
N SER A 29 -6.51 -21.14 -23.30
CA SER A 29 -6.20 -20.19 -24.37
C SER A 29 -7.37 -19.23 -24.61
N PHE A 30 -8.61 -19.74 -24.60
CA PHE A 30 -9.83 -18.96 -24.73
C PHE A 30 -10.07 -18.10 -23.48
N ALA A 31 -9.85 -18.65 -22.28
CA ALA A 31 -9.92 -17.88 -21.04
C ALA A 31 -8.93 -16.71 -21.05
N LEU A 32 -7.68 -16.93 -21.49
CA LEU A 32 -6.66 -15.90 -21.57
C LEU A 32 -7.04 -14.80 -22.57
N ALA A 33 -7.54 -15.17 -23.75
CA ALA A 33 -7.99 -14.21 -24.76
C ALA A 33 -9.22 -13.41 -24.28
N ALA A 34 -10.19 -14.07 -23.66
CA ALA A 34 -11.37 -13.42 -23.09
C ALA A 34 -11.00 -12.48 -21.93
N LEU A 35 -10.05 -12.87 -21.08
CA LEU A 35 -9.57 -12.02 -20.00
C LEU A 35 -8.87 -10.79 -20.55
N ASN A 36 -7.92 -10.95 -21.47
CA ASN A 36 -7.17 -9.85 -22.08
C ASN A 36 -8.07 -8.86 -22.81
N SER A 37 -9.03 -9.36 -23.60
CA SER A 37 -9.98 -8.50 -24.34
C SER A 37 -10.96 -7.76 -23.43
N GLY A 38 -11.21 -8.26 -22.23
CA GLY A 38 -12.08 -7.59 -21.26
C GLY A 38 -11.37 -6.57 -20.36
N LEU A 39 -10.04 -6.41 -20.44
CA LEU A 39 -9.32 -5.39 -19.68
C LEU A 39 -9.58 -3.99 -20.24
N LYS A 40 -9.55 -2.98 -19.37
CA LYS A 40 -9.64 -1.58 -19.83
C LYS A 40 -8.43 -1.18 -20.64
N ASP A 41 -8.68 -0.52 -21.76
CA ASP A 41 -7.64 0.19 -22.50
C ASP A 41 -7.04 1.32 -21.66
N ASN A 42 -5.76 1.63 -21.92
CA ASN A 42 -5.01 2.71 -21.27
C ASN A 42 -4.81 2.56 -19.75
N PHE A 43 -5.06 1.36 -19.19
CA PHE A 43 -4.69 1.03 -17.83
C PHE A 43 -3.22 0.57 -17.77
N PRO A 44 -2.42 0.94 -16.74
CA PRO A 44 -0.99 0.61 -16.71
C PRO A 44 -0.71 -0.90 -16.78
N PHE A 45 -1.60 -1.72 -16.21
CA PHE A 45 -1.51 -3.18 -16.33
C PHE A 45 -1.71 -3.65 -17.79
N THR A 46 -2.72 -3.13 -18.49
CA THR A 46 -2.97 -3.44 -19.92
C THR A 46 -1.78 -3.05 -20.80
N LEU A 47 -1.21 -1.85 -20.57
CA LEU A 47 0.00 -1.41 -21.27
C LEU A 47 1.20 -2.32 -20.99
N SER A 48 1.32 -2.86 -19.77
CA SER A 48 2.36 -3.85 -19.44
C SER A 48 2.19 -5.13 -20.25
N LEU A 49 0.97 -5.58 -20.49
CA LEU A 49 0.69 -6.79 -21.28
C LEU A 49 0.96 -6.56 -22.77
N MET A 50 0.69 -5.36 -23.29
CA MET A 50 1.04 -5.01 -24.67
C MET A 50 2.56 -5.02 -24.88
N LYS A 51 3.34 -4.53 -23.91
CA LYS A 51 4.81 -4.54 -23.97
C LYS A 51 5.39 -5.93 -23.84
N LYS A 52 4.81 -6.75 -22.96
CA LYS A 52 5.22 -8.13 -22.73
C LYS A 52 3.96 -8.97 -22.58
N PRO A 53 3.54 -9.70 -23.62
CA PRO A 53 2.40 -10.60 -23.52
C PRO A 53 2.55 -11.60 -22.38
N ALA A 54 1.43 -12.02 -21.81
CA ALA A 54 1.41 -13.13 -20.87
C ALA A 54 1.58 -14.44 -21.65
N GLN A 55 2.39 -15.35 -21.12
CA GLN A 55 2.62 -16.66 -21.76
C GLN A 55 1.44 -17.61 -21.54
N ASP A 56 0.85 -17.57 -20.34
CA ASP A 56 -0.28 -18.39 -19.93
C ASP A 56 -1.12 -17.66 -18.87
N MET A 57 -2.20 -18.30 -18.42
CA MET A 57 -3.09 -17.77 -17.38
C MET A 57 -2.37 -17.57 -16.03
N ALA A 58 -1.44 -18.45 -15.66
CA ALA A 58 -0.74 -18.37 -14.38
C ALA A 58 0.20 -17.17 -14.33
N ASP A 59 0.94 -16.91 -15.40
CA ASP A 59 1.81 -15.75 -15.58
C ASP A 59 0.99 -14.45 -15.55
N LEU A 60 -0.15 -14.40 -16.24
CA LEU A 60 -1.04 -13.25 -16.20
C LEU A 60 -1.51 -12.95 -14.77
N LEU A 61 -2.03 -13.94 -14.06
CA LEU A 61 -2.55 -13.78 -12.70
C LEU A 61 -1.45 -13.36 -11.72
N LYS A 62 -0.24 -13.93 -11.86
CA LYS A 62 0.92 -13.57 -11.05
C LYS A 62 1.34 -12.12 -11.28
N ARG A 63 1.30 -11.63 -12.51
CA ARG A 63 1.60 -10.22 -12.81
C ARG A 63 0.49 -9.30 -12.28
N ALA A 64 -0.77 -9.69 -12.44
CA ALA A 64 -1.91 -8.93 -11.95
C ALA A 64 -1.87 -8.77 -10.44
N GLU A 65 -1.54 -9.83 -9.71
CA GLU A 65 -1.32 -9.75 -8.27
C GLU A 65 -0.26 -8.71 -7.91
N LYS A 66 0.92 -8.81 -8.53
CA LYS A 66 2.02 -7.89 -8.22
C LYS A 66 1.60 -6.44 -8.46
N TYR A 67 0.82 -6.22 -9.51
CA TYR A 67 0.26 -4.92 -9.81
C TYR A 67 -0.71 -4.45 -8.71
N VAL A 68 -1.71 -5.26 -8.36
CA VAL A 68 -2.69 -4.94 -7.30
C VAL A 68 -1.98 -4.66 -5.97
N ASN A 69 -1.03 -5.51 -5.56
CA ASN A 69 -0.28 -5.32 -4.32
C ASN A 69 0.54 -4.02 -4.35
N ALA A 70 1.15 -3.69 -5.50
CA ALA A 70 1.91 -2.44 -5.65
C ALA A 70 0.99 -1.21 -5.62
N ASP A 71 -0.17 -1.27 -6.28
CA ASP A 71 -1.19 -0.22 -6.30
C ASP A 71 -1.73 0.04 -4.88
N GLU A 72 -2.15 -1.01 -4.17
CA GLU A 72 -2.61 -0.94 -2.78
C GLU A 72 -1.52 -0.39 -1.84
N ALA A 73 -0.26 -0.79 -2.02
CA ALA A 73 0.86 -0.28 -1.22
C ALA A 73 1.17 1.20 -1.49
N MET A 74 1.02 1.65 -2.74
CA MET A 74 1.22 3.06 -3.12
C MET A 74 0.11 3.94 -2.57
N GLU A 75 -1.15 3.50 -2.65
CA GLU A 75 -2.28 4.18 -2.02
C GLU A 75 -2.13 4.28 -0.51
N ALA A 76 -1.72 3.19 0.15
CA ALA A 76 -1.46 3.20 1.60
C ALA A 76 -0.33 4.18 2.01
N ARG A 77 0.65 4.44 1.13
CA ARG A 77 1.70 5.45 1.38
C ARG A 77 1.15 6.87 1.27
N LYS A 78 0.31 7.15 0.26
CA LYS A 78 -0.33 8.46 0.07
C LYS A 78 -1.19 8.85 1.28
N GLN A 79 -1.92 7.90 1.85
CA GLN A 79 -2.74 8.11 3.05
C GLN A 79 -1.90 8.41 4.30
N LYS A 80 -0.70 7.82 4.40
CA LYS A 80 0.21 8.09 5.52
C LYS A 80 0.85 9.46 5.41
N THR A 81 1.25 9.88 4.22
CA THR A 81 1.76 11.24 4.00
C THR A 81 0.68 12.28 4.29
N SER A 82 -0.55 12.08 3.81
CA SER A 82 -1.65 13.01 4.09
C SER A 82 -2.01 13.09 5.58
N TRP A 83 -1.90 11.99 6.34
CA TRP A 83 -2.08 12.00 7.80
C TRP A 83 -0.92 12.72 8.51
N THR A 84 0.31 12.53 8.03
CA THR A 84 1.50 13.15 8.64
C THR A 84 1.50 14.66 8.41
N ASP A 85 1.15 15.11 7.20
CA ASP A 85 1.06 16.54 6.86
C ASP A 85 -0.06 17.23 7.67
N GLN A 86 -1.21 16.59 7.84
CA GLN A 86 -2.30 17.11 8.69
C GLN A 86 -1.94 17.18 10.18
N LEU A 87 -1.12 16.25 10.68
CA LEU A 87 -0.67 16.25 12.08
C LEU A 87 0.37 17.35 12.32
N VAL A 88 1.28 17.57 11.37
CA VAL A 88 2.24 18.68 11.40
C VAL A 88 1.51 20.03 11.39
N GLU A 89 0.53 20.24 10.51
CA GLU A 89 -0.27 21.47 10.50
C GLU A 89 -1.03 21.68 11.82
N LYS A 90 -1.64 20.62 12.36
CA LYS A 90 -2.40 20.70 13.63
C LYS A 90 -1.48 21.00 14.81
N GLU A 91 -0.26 20.49 14.81
CA GLU A 91 0.73 20.76 15.86
C GLU A 91 1.36 22.15 15.73
N GLU A 92 1.57 22.64 14.51
CA GLU A 92 1.97 24.04 14.26
C GLU A 92 0.89 25.04 14.70
N HIS A 93 -0.39 24.72 14.51
CA HIS A 93 -1.49 25.55 15.01
C HIS A 93 -1.50 25.64 16.55
N LEU A 94 -1.24 24.53 17.24
CA LEU A 94 -1.17 24.50 18.70
C LEU A 94 0.06 25.26 19.25
N ARG A 95 1.22 25.13 18.60
CA ARG A 95 2.42 25.89 18.98
C ARG A 95 2.26 27.39 18.74
N SER A 96 1.58 27.76 17.65
CA SER A 96 1.28 29.16 17.32
C SER A 96 0.27 29.79 18.27
N ALA A 97 -0.63 29.00 18.86
CA ALA A 97 -1.57 29.45 19.90
C ALA A 97 -0.89 29.66 21.27
N LEU A 98 0.15 28.89 21.59
CA LEU A 98 0.85 28.97 22.89
C LEU A 98 1.96 30.04 22.94
N GLY A 99 2.49 30.48 21.80
CA GLY A 99 3.67 31.36 21.71
C GLY A 99 3.46 32.85 22.01
N LYS A 100 2.28 33.30 22.45
CA LYS A 100 1.95 34.73 22.60
C LYS A 100 1.93 35.26 24.03
N ASN A 101 2.55 34.61 25.02
CA ASN A 101 2.51 35.11 26.38
C ASN A 101 3.92 35.26 27.00
N GLN A 102 4.27 36.52 27.26
CA GLN A 102 5.20 37.01 28.30
C GLN A 102 6.69 37.12 27.96
N LYS A 103 6.98 38.19 27.22
CA LYS A 103 8.14 39.06 27.43
C LYS A 103 8.07 39.66 28.85
N MET A 104 9.13 39.49 29.66
CA MET A 104 9.85 40.52 30.45
C MET A 104 10.41 40.00 31.81
N LYS A 105 11.64 40.47 32.11
CA LYS A 105 12.40 40.52 33.38
C LYS A 105 13.34 39.33 33.68
N GLU A 106 14.63 39.47 33.40
CA GLU A 106 15.72 40.15 34.16
C GLU A 106 16.49 39.17 35.06
N LYS A 107 17.79 39.04 34.78
CA LYS A 107 18.84 38.30 35.52
C LYS A 107 19.49 39.28 36.52
N PRO A 108 20.09 38.85 37.66
CA PRO A 108 21.52 38.45 37.67
C PRO A 108 21.86 37.29 38.67
N GLU A 109 22.78 36.37 38.35
CA GLU A 109 24.10 36.12 39.02
C GLU A 109 24.01 35.37 40.37
N LEU A 110 24.79 34.36 40.79
CA LEU A 110 26.04 33.65 40.43
C LEU A 110 26.00 32.28 41.17
N THR A 111 26.73 31.26 40.70
CA THR A 111 27.68 30.43 41.50
C THR A 111 28.34 29.41 40.56
N LYS A 112 29.67 29.36 40.63
CA LYS A 112 30.59 28.52 39.86
C LYS A 112 30.84 27.18 40.59
N ASP A 113 31.43 26.24 39.85
CA ASP A 113 31.98 24.94 40.29
C ASP A 113 30.94 23.85 40.57
N ASP A 114 31.08 22.58 40.16
CA ASP A 114 32.24 21.74 39.86
C ASP A 114 31.79 20.53 39.01
N ARG A 115 32.76 19.77 38.47
CA ARG A 115 32.68 18.40 37.91
C ARG A 115 32.27 18.18 36.46
N ARG A 116 33.32 18.32 35.64
CA ARG A 116 33.59 17.52 34.44
C ARG A 116 33.35 16.03 34.75
N HIS A 117 32.62 15.31 33.89
CA HIS A 117 33.03 13.99 33.39
C HIS A 117 32.37 13.74 32.03
N LYS A 118 33.18 13.24 31.09
CA LYS A 118 32.89 13.04 29.67
C LYS A 118 32.21 11.70 29.40
N LEU A 119 31.38 11.67 28.35
CA LEU A 119 31.18 10.60 27.33
C LEU A 119 30.89 9.17 27.86
N THR A 120 29.82 8.49 27.45
CA THR A 120 29.87 7.54 26.32
C THR A 120 28.53 6.80 26.11
N LYS A 121 28.32 6.38 24.85
CA LYS A 121 27.52 5.23 24.36
C LYS A 121 25.99 5.30 24.52
N ARG A 122 25.26 5.51 23.43
CA ARG A 122 24.83 4.51 22.41
C ARG A 122 23.64 3.68 22.89
N LYS A 123 22.46 4.13 22.43
CA LYS A 123 21.40 3.35 21.76
C LYS A 123 21.04 2.00 22.40
N GLU A 124 19.83 1.91 22.97
CA GLU A 124 18.76 1.02 22.49
C GLU A 124 17.51 1.14 23.37
N SER A 125 16.42 1.62 22.76
CA SER A 125 15.07 1.43 23.30
C SER A 125 14.58 0.06 22.86
N PRO A 126 14.07 -0.82 23.74
CA PRO A 126 13.40 -2.03 23.29
C PRO A 126 12.06 -1.64 22.66
N LYS A 127 12.00 -1.68 21.33
CA LYS A 127 10.74 -1.73 20.57
C LYS A 127 10.03 -3.02 20.97
N ARG A 128 9.14 -2.94 21.96
CA ARG A 128 8.09 -3.94 22.18
C ARG A 128 7.02 -3.69 21.12
N GLY A 129 7.31 -4.12 19.89
CA GLY A 129 6.30 -4.21 18.84
C GLY A 129 5.43 -5.42 19.09
N THR A 130 4.13 -5.21 19.27
CA THR A 130 3.12 -6.28 19.28
C THR A 130 3.13 -6.99 17.91
N PRO A 131 2.98 -8.33 17.85
CA PRO A 131 2.78 -9.02 16.59
C PRO A 131 1.42 -8.61 16.02
N ILE A 132 1.42 -8.12 14.77
CA ILE A 132 0.20 -7.90 14.01
C ILE A 132 -0.44 -9.28 13.74
N PRO A 133 -1.75 -9.47 13.98
CA PRO A 133 -2.40 -10.75 13.72
C PRO A 133 -2.27 -11.13 12.24
N ASN A 134 -1.73 -12.33 12.02
CA ASN A 134 -1.59 -12.98 10.74
C ASN A 134 -2.96 -13.14 10.08
N SER A 135 -3.25 -12.31 9.07
CA SER A 135 -4.46 -12.42 8.27
C SER A 135 -4.33 -13.61 7.32
N ASN A 136 -4.98 -14.71 7.68
CA ASN A 136 -5.57 -15.74 6.82
C ASN A 136 -4.72 -16.16 5.60
N ASN A 137 -4.04 -17.29 5.72
CA ASN A 137 -3.33 -18.00 4.65
C ASN A 137 -4.24 -18.54 3.51
N SER A 138 -5.49 -18.10 3.41
CA SER A 138 -6.36 -18.50 2.31
C SER A 138 -6.03 -17.65 1.08
N PRO A 139 -5.76 -18.26 -0.09
CA PRO A 139 -5.56 -17.51 -1.31
C PRO A 139 -6.82 -16.67 -1.58
N PRO A 140 -6.67 -15.38 -1.94
CA PRO A 140 -7.81 -14.51 -2.20
C PRO A 140 -8.69 -15.10 -3.32
N PRO A 141 -9.99 -14.77 -3.38
CA PRO A 141 -10.94 -15.44 -4.28
C PRO A 141 -10.53 -15.38 -5.77
N TRP A 142 -9.80 -14.35 -6.19
CA TRP A 142 -9.24 -14.21 -7.54
C TRP A 142 -7.98 -15.06 -7.81
N ARG A 143 -7.48 -15.84 -6.83
CA ARG A 143 -6.38 -16.82 -6.97
C ARG A 143 -6.83 -18.25 -7.19
N GLN A 144 -8.11 -18.57 -7.01
CA GLN A 144 -8.61 -19.90 -7.33
C GLN A 144 -8.48 -20.07 -8.85
N VAL A 145 -7.40 -20.73 -9.27
CA VAL A 145 -7.17 -21.10 -10.65
C VAL A 145 -8.14 -22.25 -10.92
N PRO A 146 -9.10 -22.11 -11.86
CA PRO A 146 -9.75 -23.29 -12.41
C PRO A 146 -8.70 -24.29 -12.86
N GLY A 147 -8.96 -25.59 -12.69
CA GLY A 147 -8.18 -26.61 -13.37
C GLY A 147 -8.41 -26.42 -14.87
N TYR A 148 -7.55 -25.65 -15.50
CA TYR A 148 -7.49 -25.44 -16.94
C TYR A 148 -6.52 -26.45 -17.56
#